data_AF-A0A5J5AW87-F1
#
_entry.id   AF-A0A5J5AW87-F1
#
_cell.length_a   1.000
_cell.length_b   1.000
_cell.length_c   1.000
_cell.angle_alpha   90.00
_cell.angle_beta   90.00
_cell.angle_gamma   90.00
#
_symmetry.space_group_name_H-M   'P 1'
#
loop_
_entity.id
_entity.type
_entity.pdbx_description
1 polymer ?
#
loop_
_entity_poly.entity_id
_entity_poly.type
_entity_poly.pdbx_seq_one_letter_code
_entity_poly.pdbx_strand_id
1 'polypeptide(L)' 'MQVDTSLLGLSEQDALRYPYIASMGVYVFRTDVLLKLLRWRHPSSNDFGSEIIPSAVTDHNVQAYLFNEYWE' A
#
# COMPACT_ATOMS: atom_id res chain seq x y z
N MET A 1 -2.94 2.43 13.55
CA MET A 1 -1.56 1.91 13.80
C MET A 1 -0.61 3.06 13.56
N GLN A 2 0.26 3.38 14.52
CA GLN A 2 1.29 4.40 14.33
C GLN A 2 2.39 3.85 13.43
N VAL A 3 2.91 4.66 12.52
CA VAL A 3 3.97 4.30 11.56
C VAL A 3 5.06 5.37 11.55
N ASP A 4 6.29 4.95 11.24
CA ASP A 4 7.39 5.87 10.97
C ASP A 4 7.25 6.42 9.55
N THR A 5 6.66 7.60 9.42
CA THR A 5 6.42 8.25 8.13
C THR A 5 7.66 8.91 7.54
N SER A 6 8.80 8.95 8.25
CA SER A 6 10.08 9.36 7.67
C SER A 6 10.55 8.38 6.58
N LEU A 7 10.22 7.08 6.73
CA LEU A 7 10.45 6.04 5.73
C LEU A 7 9.64 6.25 4.45
N LEU A 8 8.61 7.09 4.51
CA LEU A 8 7.74 7.45 3.38
C LEU A 8 8.07 8.83 2.79
N GLY A 9 9.17 9.45 3.23
CA GLY A 9 9.68 10.70 2.67
C GLY A 9 9.30 11.97 3.42
N LEU A 10 8.69 11.88 4.61
CA LEU A 10 8.47 13.06 5.46
C LEU A 10 9.75 13.50 6.16
N SER A 11 9.84 14.80 6.46
CA SER A 11 10.84 15.32 7.39
C SER A 11 10.61 14.74 8.79
N GLU A 12 11.65 14.70 9.64
CA GLU A 12 11.50 14.22 11.02
C GLU A 12 10.43 15.01 11.79
N GLN A 13 10.35 16.32 11.57
CA GLN A 13 9.37 17.20 12.21
C GLN A 13 7.95 16.87 11.77
N ASP A 14 7.73 16.64 10.48
CA ASP A 14 6.41 16.28 9.95
C ASP A 14 6.03 14.85 10.34
N ALA A 15 7.00 13.92 10.40
CA ALA A 15 6.74 12.55 10.79
C ALA A 15 6.25 12.45 12.25
N LEU A 16 6.81 13.27 13.15
CA LEU A 16 6.33 13.39 14.53
C LEU A 16 4.91 13.96 14.60
N ARG A 17 4.58 14.91 13.71
CA ARG A 17 3.26 15.57 13.67
C ARG A 17 2.19 14.69 13.02
N TYR A 18 2.56 13.90 12.01
CA TYR A 18 1.69 13.06 11.19
C TYR A 18 2.16 11.59 11.21
N PRO A 19 2.07 10.89 12.36
CA PRO A 19 2.61 9.54 12.51
C PRO A 19 1.60 8.45 12.11
N TYR A 20 0.51 8.82 11.44
CA TYR A 20 -0.56 7.91 11.05
C TYR A 20 -0.82 8.03 9.56
N ILE A 21 -1.02 6.88 8.90
CA ILE A 21 -1.39 6.79 7.50
C ILE A 21 -2.70 6.00 7.37
N ALA A 22 -3.40 6.24 6.26
CA ALA A 22 -4.55 5.46 5.85
C ALA A 22 -4.38 5.08 4.37
N SER A 23 -4.90 3.92 3.98
CA SER A 23 -4.97 3.56 2.56
C SER A 23 -6.03 4.41 1.88
N MET A 24 -5.66 5.05 0.76
CA MET A 24 -6.60 5.78 -0.10
C MET A 24 -7.37 4.84 -1.05
N GLY A 25 -7.05 3.55 -1.07
CA GLY A 25 -7.67 2.59 -1.99
C GLY A 25 -7.17 2.68 -3.44
N VAL A 26 -6.07 3.41 -3.68
CA VAL A 26 -5.45 3.53 -5.00
C VAL A 26 -4.25 2.61 -5.08
N TYR A 27 -4.22 1.75 -6.10
CA TYR A 27 -3.17 0.75 -6.28
C TYR A 27 -2.70 0.72 -7.74
N VAL A 28 -1.37 0.62 -7.92
CA VAL A 28 -0.75 0.55 -9.24
C VAL A 28 -0.01 -0.77 -9.36
N PHE A 29 -0.28 -1.51 -10.42
CA PHE A 29 0.33 -2.81 -10.68
C PHE A 29 0.89 -2.85 -12.09
N ARG A 30 1.96 -3.63 -12.29
CA ARG A 30 2.20 -4.19 -13.62
C ARG A 30 1.05 -5.13 -13.94
N THR A 31 0.51 -5.02 -15.15
CA THR A 31 -0.67 -5.78 -15.57
C THR A 31 -0.49 -7.30 -15.44
N ASP A 32 0.70 -7.81 -15.77
CA ASP A 32 1.01 -9.24 -15.70
C ASP A 32 1.00 -9.75 -14.25
N VAL A 33 1.51 -8.96 -13.30
CA VAL A 33 1.49 -9.27 -11.87
C VAL A 33 0.06 -9.31 -11.34
N LEU A 34 -0.75 -8.29 -11.67
CA LEU A 34 -2.15 -8.24 -11.24
C LEU A 34 -2.93 -9.48 -11.71
N LEU A 35 -2.77 -9.85 -12.98
CA LEU A 35 -3.44 -11.03 -13.53
C LEU A 35 -2.98 -12.33 -12.85
N LYS A 36 -1.69 -12.43 -12.49
CA LYS A 36 -1.17 -13.59 -11.76
C LYS A 36 -1.75 -13.70 -10.35
N LEU A 37 -1.77 -12.58 -9.63
CA LEU A 37 -2.34 -12.52 -8.28
C LEU A 37 -3.82 -12.92 -8.29
N LEU A 38 -4.63 -12.33 -9.17
CA LEU A 38 -6.07 -12.54 -9.20
C LEU A 38 -6.50 -13.90 -9.76
N ARG A 39 -5.82 -14.45 -10.77
CA ARG A 39 -6.28 -15.68 -11.44
C ARG A 39 -5.68 -16.96 -10.84
N TRP A 40 -4.44 -16.90 -10.37
CA TRP A 40 -3.68 -18.11 -10.04
C TRP A 40 -3.31 -18.18 -8.56
N ARG A 41 -2.94 -17.06 -7.93
CA ARG A 41 -2.46 -17.07 -6.54
C ARG A 41 -3.59 -16.94 -5.52
N HIS A 42 -4.53 -16.03 -5.78
CA HIS A 42 -5.61 -15.65 -4.86
C HIS A 42 -6.98 -15.57 -5.57
N PRO A 43 -7.44 -16.65 -6.24
CA PRO A 43 -8.67 -16.61 -7.04
C PRO A 43 -9.96 -16.39 -6.23
N SER A 44 -9.92 -16.60 -4.91
CA SER A 44 -11.06 -16.43 -4.01
C SER A 44 -11.03 -15.13 -3.20
N SER A 45 -9.98 -14.33 -3.34
CA SER A 45 -9.85 -13.07 -2.61
C SER A 45 -10.70 -11.98 -3.25
N ASN A 46 -11.34 -11.18 -2.41
CA ASN A 46 -12.32 -10.17 -2.83
C ASN A 46 -11.90 -8.75 -2.46
N ASP A 47 -10.88 -8.58 -1.61
CA ASP A 47 -10.44 -7.25 -1.16
C ASP A 47 -8.93 -7.05 -1.31
N PHE A 48 -8.54 -5.90 -1.87
CA PHE A 48 -7.13 -5.58 -2.07
C PHE A 48 -6.43 -5.23 -0.75
N GLY A 49 -7.06 -4.43 0.10
CA GLY A 49 -6.41 -3.86 1.28
C GLY A 49 -6.17 -4.87 2.40
N SER A 50 -7.09 -5.82 2.57
CA SER A 50 -7.08 -6.81 3.66
C SER A 50 -6.59 -8.19 3.24
N GLU A 51 -6.64 -8.53 1.94
CA GLU A 51 -6.29 -9.89 1.47
C GLU A 51 -5.14 -9.87 0.46
N ILE A 52 -5.34 -9.26 -0.73
CA ILE A 52 -4.37 -9.37 -1.84
C ILE A 52 -3.04 -8.70 -1.50
N ILE A 53 -3.04 -7.44 -1.06
CA ILE A 53 -1.80 -6.69 -0.81
C ILE A 53 -1.04 -7.30 0.36
N PRO A 54 -1.65 -7.56 1.55
CA PRO A 54 -0.94 -8.21 2.65
C PRO A 54 -0.29 -9.54 2.26
N SER A 55 -0.93 -10.32 1.39
CA SER A 55 -0.34 -11.58 0.89
C SER A 55 0.86 -11.34 -0.03
N ALA A 56 0.76 -10.34 -0.93
CA ALA A 56 1.77 -10.03 -1.92
C ALA A 56 3.05 -9.39 -1.34
N VAL A 57 3.01 -8.80 -0.14
CA VAL A 57 4.20 -8.20 0.52
C VAL A 57 5.31 -9.24 0.73
N THR A 58 4.97 -10.52 0.83
CA THR A 58 5.94 -11.59 1.12
C THR A 58 6.80 -11.99 -0.08
N ASP A 59 6.27 -11.90 -1.29
CA ASP A 59 6.87 -12.44 -2.51
C ASP A 59 6.97 -11.42 -3.67
N HIS A 60 6.43 -10.21 -3.50
CA HIS A 60 6.53 -9.12 -4.47
C HIS A 60 7.13 -7.86 -3.83
N ASN A 61 7.77 -7.04 -4.66
CA ASN A 61 8.19 -5.69 -4.23
C ASN A 61 6.95 -4.79 -4.13
N VAL A 62 6.43 -4.64 -2.92
CA VAL A 62 5.30 -3.76 -2.58
C VAL A 62 5.85 -2.52 -1.89
N GLN A 63 5.47 -1.35 -2.37
CA GLN A 63 5.88 -0.06 -1.81
C GLN A 63 4.66 0.81 -1.53
N ALA A 64 4.68 1.51 -0.40
CA ALA A 64 3.71 2.55 -0.10
C ALA A 64 4.18 3.88 -0.70
N TYR A 65 3.24 4.63 -1.28
CA TYR A 65 3.46 6.00 -1.73
C TYR A 65 2.65 6.93 -0.83
N LEU A 66 3.33 7.88 -0.18
CA LEU A 66 2.67 8.87 0.65
C LEU A 66 2.16 10.01 -0.23
N PHE A 67 0.84 10.13 -0.34
CA PHE A 67 0.19 11.28 -0.93
C PHE A 67 -0.16 12.28 0.18
N ASN A 68 0.35 13.50 0.09
CA ASN A 68 0.20 14.57 1.08
C ASN A 68 -0.45 15.84 0.49
N GLU A 69 -1.03 15.73 -0.70
CA GLU A 69 -1.80 16.80 -1.32
C GLU A 69 -3.30 16.64 -1.04
N TYR A 70 -4.11 17.48 -1.66
CA TYR A 70 -5.55 17.46 -1.52
C TYR A 70 -6.17 16.25 -2.22
N TRP A 71 -7.11 15.58 -1.54
CA TRP A 71 -7.90 14.46 -2.06
C TRP A 71 -9.38 14.71 -1.78
N GLU A 72 -10.21 14.69 -2.83
CA GLU A 72 -11.68 14.79 -2.78
C GLU A 72 -12.32 13.83 -3.80
#